data_AF-A0A920JJF5-F1
#
_entry.id   AF-A0A920JJF5-F1
#
_cell.length_a   1.000
_cell.length_b   1.000
_cell.length_c   1.000
_cell.angle_alpha   90.00
_cell.angle_beta   90.00
_cell.angle_gamma   90.00
#
_symmetry.space_group_name_H-M   'P 1'
#
loop_
_entity.id
_entity.type
_entity.pdbx_description
1 polymer ?
#
loop_
_entity_poly.entity_id
_entity_poly.type
_entity_poly.pdbx_seq_one_letter_code
_entity_poly.pdbx_strand_id
1 'polypeptide(L)'
;MISYQWKGFKLKLSNEIRITSGKNTITAGQAIYDESGSSINVSGGVTLENSDLFIEGQSALINTNDETAVLKNTQYFFPNIPARGRVKNFELRKKILCFD
;
A
#
# COMPACT_ATOMS: atom_id res chain seq x y z
N MET A 1 8.39 24.95 33.38
CA MET A 1 8.07 24.66 31.98
C MET A 1 7.87 23.16 31.84
N ILE A 2 6.66 22.71 31.54
CA ILE A 2 6.40 21.29 31.25
C ILE A 2 6.30 21.19 29.72
N SER A 3 7.24 20.46 29.12
CA SER A 3 7.25 20.15 27.69
C SER A 3 6.48 18.84 27.49
N TYR A 4 5.41 18.87 26.70
CA TYR A 4 4.72 17.66 26.26
C TYR A 4 5.30 17.24 24.90
N GLN A 5 5.97 16.09 24.86
CA GLN A 5 6.37 15.42 23.63
C GLN A 5 5.18 14.58 23.17
N TRP A 6 4.49 14.98 22.09
CA TRP A 6 3.45 14.14 21.48
C TRP A 6 4.13 12.93 20.82
N LYS A 7 3.98 11.74 21.41
CA LYS A 7 4.28 10.48 20.73
C LYS A 7 3.28 10.34 19.57
N GLY A 8 3.76 10.20 18.35
CA GLY A 8 2.93 10.18 17.14
C GLY A 8 1.82 9.13 17.16
N PHE A 9 0.78 9.41 16.39
CA PHE A 9 -0.40 8.57 16.28
C PHE A 9 -0.13 7.29 15.47
N LYS A 10 -0.56 6.14 16.00
CA LYS A 10 -0.56 4.85 15.29
C LYS A 10 -1.96 4.25 15.30
N LEU A 11 -2.49 3.99 14.12
CA LEU A 11 -3.78 3.33 13.95
C LEU A 11 -3.56 1.92 13.39
N LYS A 12 -4.14 0.91 14.03
CA LYS A 12 -4.10 -0.48 13.58
C LYS A 12 -5.50 -0.95 13.22
N LEU A 13 -5.66 -1.45 12.00
CA LEU A 13 -6.88 -2.04 11.47
C LEU A 13 -6.62 -3.51 11.15
N SER A 14 -7.53 -4.40 11.55
CA SER A 14 -7.42 -5.84 11.33
C SER A 14 -8.75 -6.39 10.82
N ASN A 15 -8.73 -7.61 10.26
CA ASN A 15 -9.83 -8.26 9.55
C ASN A 15 -10.16 -7.53 8.26
N GLU A 16 -9.63 -8.06 7.15
CA GLU A 16 -9.92 -7.68 5.77
C GLU A 16 -10.16 -6.17 5.59
N ILE A 17 -9.06 -5.43 5.46
CA ILE A 17 -9.09 -4.01 5.18
C ILE A 17 -9.27 -3.77 3.69
N ARG A 18 -9.94 -2.66 3.36
CA ARG A 18 -9.98 -2.11 2.00
C ARG A 18 -9.64 -0.63 2.04
N ILE A 19 -8.55 -0.26 1.37
CA ILE A 19 -8.11 1.13 1.20
C ILE A 19 -8.34 1.49 -0.25
N THR A 20 -9.16 2.52 -0.51
CA THR A 20 -9.44 2.97 -1.87
C THR A 20 -8.92 4.38 -2.06
N SER A 21 -8.24 4.62 -3.17
CA SER A 21 -7.84 5.97 -3.54
C SER A 21 -7.69 6.15 -5.05
N GLY A 22 -8.38 7.17 -5.57
CA GLY A 22 -8.59 7.32 -7.00
C GLY A 22 -9.12 6.04 -7.64
N LYS A 23 -8.35 5.47 -8.58
CA LYS A 23 -8.68 4.21 -9.28
C LYS A 23 -8.12 2.96 -8.60
N ASN A 24 -7.34 3.12 -7.54
CA ASN A 24 -6.64 2.02 -6.89
C ASN A 24 -7.44 1.53 -5.69
N THR A 25 -7.55 0.21 -5.60
CA THR A 25 -8.03 -0.46 -4.39
C THR A 25 -6.92 -1.34 -3.86
N ILE A 26 -6.63 -1.24 -2.56
CA ILE A 26 -5.72 -2.13 -1.84
C ILE A 26 -6.54 -2.92 -0.84
N THR A 27 -6.48 -4.25 -0.91
CA THR A 27 -7.12 -5.15 0.07
C THR A 27 -6.04 -5.92 0.80
N ALA A 28 -6.17 -6.06 2.12
CA ALA A 28 -5.22 -6.84 2.93
C ALA A 28 -5.84 -7.37 4.22
N GLY A 29 -5.15 -8.27 4.92
CA GLY A 29 -5.60 -8.74 6.24
C GLY A 29 -5.45 -7.71 7.37
N GLN A 30 -4.49 -6.80 7.24
CA GLN A 30 -4.14 -5.81 8.27
C GLN A 30 -3.52 -4.55 7.68
N ALA A 31 -3.81 -3.39 8.29
CA ALA A 31 -3.12 -2.11 8.07
C ALA A 31 -2.60 -1.54 9.39
N ILE A 32 -1.44 -0.91 9.32
CA ILE A 32 -0.89 -0.08 10.39
C ILE A 32 -0.52 1.26 9.76
N TYR A 33 -1.21 2.32 10.15
CA TYR A 33 -0.84 3.70 9.83
C TYR A 33 0.08 4.25 10.93
N ASP A 34 1.18 4.85 10.52
CA ASP A 34 2.16 5.52 11.37
C ASP A 34 2.30 6.97 10.90
N GLU A 35 1.74 7.91 11.67
CA GLU A 35 1.76 9.34 11.36
C GLU A 35 3.19 9.90 11.35
N SER A 36 4.02 9.50 12.32
CA SER A 36 5.42 9.97 12.42
C SER A 36 6.27 9.50 11.26
N GLY A 37 5.99 8.30 10.74
CA GLY A 37 6.66 7.76 9.55
C GLY A 37 5.97 8.14 8.24
N SER A 38 4.81 8.81 8.29
CA SER A 38 3.95 9.09 7.13
C SER A 38 3.79 7.86 6.23
N SER A 39 3.41 6.75 6.85
CA SER A 39 3.40 5.46 6.16
C SER A 39 2.23 4.57 6.58
N ILE A 40 1.79 3.75 5.63
CA ILE A 40 0.82 2.68 5.85
C ILE A 40 1.51 1.36 5.52
N ASN A 41 1.60 0.48 6.52
CA ASN A 41 2.10 -0.88 6.34
C ASN A 41 0.92 -1.85 6.28
N VAL A 42 0.76 -2.53 5.15
CA VAL A 42 -0.30 -3.53 4.94
C VAL A 42 0.29 -4.93 4.83
N SER A 43 -0.38 -5.92 5.44
CA SER A 43 0.09 -7.30 5.51
C SER A 43 -1.06 -8.30 5.63
N GLY A 44 -0.74 -9.59 5.63
CA GLY A 44 -1.73 -10.68 5.67
C GLY A 44 -2.23 -11.07 4.28
N GLY A 45 -1.39 -10.96 3.27
CA GLY A 45 -1.79 -11.01 1.86
C GLY A 45 -2.28 -9.63 1.43
N VAL A 46 -1.77 -9.13 0.31
CA VAL A 46 -2.10 -7.81 -0.21
C VAL A 46 -2.46 -7.95 -1.68
N THR A 47 -3.58 -7.38 -2.06
CA THR A 47 -3.91 -7.12 -3.46
C THR A 47 -3.89 -5.62 -3.71
N LEU A 48 -3.36 -5.23 -4.86
CA LEU A 48 -3.55 -3.89 -5.42
C LEU A 48 -4.18 -4.07 -6.79
N GLU A 49 -5.32 -3.43 -6.99
CA GLU A 49 -6.08 -3.53 -8.23
C GLU A 49 -6.51 -2.16 -8.76
N ASN A 50 -6.42 -2.01 -10.07
CA ASN A 50 -7.06 -0.97 -10.86
C ASN A 50 -7.37 -1.52 -12.26
N SER A 51 -7.90 -0.69 -13.17
CA SER A 51 -8.29 -1.09 -14.53
C SER A 51 -7.14 -1.63 -15.39
N ASP A 52 -5.91 -1.25 -15.07
CA ASP A 52 -4.73 -1.49 -15.92
C ASP A 52 -3.74 -2.46 -15.27
N LEU A 53 -3.86 -2.72 -13.97
CA LEU A 53 -2.88 -3.44 -13.19
C LEU A 53 -3.53 -4.20 -12.02
N PHE A 54 -3.16 -5.47 -11.91
CA PHE A 54 -3.45 -6.30 -10.76
C PHE A 54 -2.13 -6.83 -10.20
N ILE A 55 -1.93 -6.66 -8.89
CA ILE A 55 -0.78 -7.17 -8.15
C ILE A 55 -1.27 -7.93 -6.92
N GLU A 56 -0.78 -9.14 -6.74
CA GLU A 56 -0.84 -9.90 -5.50
C GLU A 56 0.53 -9.91 -4.85
N GLY A 57 0.59 -9.71 -3.54
CA GLY A 57 1.83 -9.74 -2.76
C GLY A 57 1.60 -10.16 -1.32
N GLN A 58 2.68 -10.30 -0.56
CA GLN A 58 2.61 -10.69 0.85
C GLN A 58 2.35 -9.49 1.77
N SER A 59 2.96 -8.35 1.45
CA SER A 59 2.88 -7.11 2.21
C SER A 59 3.17 -5.91 1.30
N ALA A 60 2.79 -4.72 1.74
CA ALA A 60 3.18 -3.47 1.11
C ALA A 60 3.49 -2.39 2.13
N LEU A 61 4.46 -1.54 1.79
CA LEU A 61 4.72 -0.29 2.48
C LEU A 61 4.31 0.85 1.54
N ILE A 62 3.36 1.66 1.98
CA ILE A 62 2.90 2.86 1.29
C ILE A 62 3.46 4.05 2.05
N ASN A 63 4.24 4.89 1.38
CA ASN A 63 4.70 6.17 1.91
C ASN A 63 3.74 7.25 1.39
N THR A 64 3.06 7.93 2.32
CA THR A 64 2.03 8.91 2.00
C THR A 64 2.60 10.26 1.58
N ASN A 65 3.82 10.60 1.99
CA ASN A 65 4.47 11.86 1.61
C ASN A 65 5.03 11.80 0.18
N ASP A 66 5.68 10.68 -0.15
CA ASP A 66 6.32 10.50 -1.45
C ASP A 66 5.38 9.89 -2.50
N GLU A 67 4.17 9.51 -2.08
CA GLU A 67 3.17 8.81 -2.90
C GLU A 67 3.78 7.59 -3.61
N THR A 68 4.51 6.79 -2.85
CA THR A 68 5.16 5.56 -3.32
C THR A 68 4.64 4.34 -2.57
N ALA A 69 4.65 3.20 -3.24
CA ALA A 69 4.35 1.92 -2.61
C ALA A 69 5.33 0.85 -3.07
N VAL A 70 5.78 0.04 -2.13
CA VAL A 70 6.61 -1.13 -2.41
C VAL A 70 5.86 -2.36 -1.93
N LEU A 71 5.44 -3.20 -2.87
CA LEU A 71 4.83 -4.50 -2.61
C LEU A 71 5.91 -5.58 -2.64
N LYS A 72 5.86 -6.54 -1.70
CA LYS A 72 6.87 -7.59 -1.55
C LYS A 72 6.33 -8.96 -1.97
N ASN A 73 7.22 -9.76 -2.56
CA ASN A 73 6.99 -11.11 -3.06
C ASN A 73 5.74 -11.18 -3.94
N THR A 74 5.80 -10.48 -5.07
CA THR A 74 4.63 -10.17 -5.88
C THR A 74 4.48 -11.04 -7.09
N GLN A 75 3.23 -11.25 -7.50
CA GLN A 75 2.83 -11.63 -8.84
C GLN A 75 1.99 -10.50 -9.42
N TYR A 76 2.22 -10.14 -10.67
CA TYR A 76 1.49 -9.07 -11.34
C TYR A 76 0.96 -9.49 -12.70
N PHE A 77 -0.10 -8.81 -13.13
CA PHE A 77 -0.71 -8.96 -14.45
C PHE A 77 -1.32 -7.63 -14.89
N PHE A 78 -1.12 -7.27 -16.15
CA PHE A 78 -1.78 -6.14 -16.80
C PHE A 78 -2.97 -6.65 -17.61
N PRO A 79 -4.24 -6.35 -17.28
CA PRO A 79 -5.40 -6.89 -17.98
C PRO A 79 -5.47 -6.58 -19.48
N ASN A 80 -4.98 -5.40 -19.87
CA ASN A 80 -5.15 -4.86 -21.21
C ASN A 80 -3.99 -5.21 -22.17
N ILE A 81 -2.93 -5.86 -21.68
CA ILE A 81 -1.77 -6.30 -22.49
C ILE A 81 -1.27 -7.66 -21.97
N PRO A 82 -0.68 -8.54 -22.78
CA PRO A 82 -0.22 -9.85 -22.32
C PRO A 82 1.09 -9.79 -21.51
N ALA A 83 1.14 -8.95 -20.48
CA ALA A 83 2.28 -8.76 -19.59
C ALA A 83 1.95 -9.25 -18.17
N ARG A 84 2.75 -10.17 -17.66
CA ARG A 84 2.64 -10.75 -16.31
C ARG A 84 3.98 -11.25 -15.83
N GLY A 85 4.14 -11.38 -14.52
CA GLY A 85 5.38 -11.90 -13.96
C GLY A 85 5.37 -12.01 -12.44
N ARG A 86 6.51 -12.40 -11.89
CA ARG A 86 6.78 -12.44 -10.45
C ARG A 86 8.05 -11.67 -10.15
N VAL A 87 8.00 -10.83 -9.12
CA VAL A 87 9.17 -10.04 -8.68
C VAL A 87 9.20 -9.94 -7.17
N LYS A 88 10.42 -9.93 -6.60
CA LYS A 88 10.62 -9.81 -5.15
C LYS A 88 10.09 -8.49 -4.60
N ASN A 89 10.28 -7.41 -5.34
CA ASN A 89 9.76 -6.08 -4.99
C ASN A 89 9.10 -5.50 -6.25
N PHE A 90 7.87 -5.04 -6.11
CA PHE A 90 7.18 -4.25 -7.12
C PHE A 90 7.01 -2.84 -6.58
N GLU A 91 7.60 -1.87 -7.27
CA GLU A 91 7.58 -0.47 -6.86
C GLU A 91 6.62 0.33 -7.73
N LEU A 92 5.74 1.08 -7.05
CA LEU A 92 4.79 2.00 -7.65
C LEU A 92 5.14 3.41 -7.21
N ARG A 93 5.08 4.34 -8.15
CA ARG A 93 5.35 5.77 -7.93
C ARG A 93 4.15 6.59 -8.34
N LYS A 94 4.11 7.82 -7.83
CA LYS A 94 3.10 8.90 -7.99
C LYS A 94 2.08 8.76 -9.13
N LYS A 95 2.53 8.50 -10.36
CA LYS A 95 1.62 8.38 -11.53
C LYS A 95 0.59 7.24 -11.44
N ILE A 96 0.80 6.28 -10.54
CA ILE A 96 -0.08 5.10 -10.36
C ILE A 96 -0.85 5.16 -9.05
N LEU A 97 -0.43 5.94 -8.05
CA LEU A 97 -0.90 5.82 -6.66
C LEU A 97 -1.75 6.98 -6.14
N CYS A 98 -2.17 7.95 -6.97
CA CYS A 98 -2.79 9.20 -6.50
C CYS A 98 -3.77 8.98 -5.33
N PHE A 99 -3.31 9.38 -4.14
CA PHE A 99 -4.13 9.56 -2.96
C PHE A 99 -4.54 11.02 -2.92
N ASP A 100 -5.66 11.35 -3.57
CA ASP A 100 -6.27 12.68 -3.48
C ASP A 100 -6.91 12.89 -2.09
#